data_AF-A0A2V7TRS7-F1
#
_entry.id   AF-A0A2V7TRS7-F1
#
_cell.length_a   1.000
_cell.length_b   1.000
_cell.length_c   1.000
_cell.angle_alpha   90.00
_cell.angle_beta   90.00
_cell.angle_gamma   90.00
#
_symmetry.space_group_name_H-M   'P 1'
#
loop_
_entity.id
_entity.type
_entity.pdbx_description
1 polymer ?
#
loop_
_entity_poly.entity_id
_entity_poly.type
_entity_poly.pdbx_seq_one_letter_code
_entity_poly.pdbx_strand_id
1 'polypeptide(L)'
;MDDRRLRNLAATGLVLLGAVCLPSSGKGEASRQRVRTADDALPSPERIQAVRAYIKKAWSTLGRSNRDLPRAALDPKMKRAEGQPSPVYLSPREDRERVTSELKSLLGPAEFAKIELRTLPPDPNTITDHGLLYLPRPYVVPGGRFNEMYGWDSYFIQVGLLRDGELERARDMAANFIYEIDKYGTILNANRTYYLTRSQPPFLTEMLLGVYRQDHDKEFLRAAWPAVQAYYRFWTTPPHLVESTGLSRYYDLGQGPAPEVLSDERDAQGRTHYDRVREYYRTHAVDDYDVNQYYDRATDQLTPLFYRGDRSVRESGFDPSNRYGPFSVDIIHYAPVCLNSLLYR
;
A
#
# COMPACT_ATOMS: atom_id res chain seq x y z
N MET A 1 24.39 -32.90 3.70
CA MET A 1 23.19 -32.48 2.94
C MET A 1 23.01 -30.99 3.20
N ASP A 2 23.00 -30.23 2.11
CA ASP A 2 23.54 -28.88 1.95
C ASP A 2 22.63 -27.76 2.46
N ASP A 3 23.27 -26.73 3.05
CA ASP A 3 22.74 -25.55 3.75
C ASP A 3 22.10 -24.50 2.79
N ARG A 4 21.70 -24.96 1.60
CA ARG A 4 21.13 -24.14 0.51
C ARG A 4 19.60 -24.20 0.40
N ARG A 5 18.92 -25.09 1.13
CA ARG A 5 17.45 -25.24 1.04
C ARG A 5 16.63 -24.37 2.01
N LEU A 6 17.26 -23.72 2.99
CA LEU A 6 16.55 -22.85 3.95
C LEU A 6 16.39 -21.39 3.49
N ARG A 7 17.01 -20.99 2.37
CA ARG A 7 16.94 -19.60 1.85
C ARG A 7 15.84 -19.35 0.82
N ASN A 8 15.10 -20.36 0.36
CA ASN A 8 14.14 -20.22 -0.75
C ASN A 8 12.64 -20.33 -0.36
N LEU A 9 12.28 -20.19 0.92
CA LEU A 9 10.88 -20.23 1.36
C LEU A 9 10.29 -18.87 1.77
N ALA A 10 11.04 -17.77 1.61
CA ALA A 10 10.58 -16.42 1.97
C ALA A 10 10.23 -15.52 0.76
N ALA A 11 10.07 -16.10 -0.44
CA ALA A 11 9.91 -15.32 -1.68
C ALA A 11 8.70 -15.75 -2.54
N THR A 12 7.73 -16.47 -1.99
CA THR A 12 6.55 -16.90 -2.74
C THR A 12 5.29 -16.34 -2.10
N GLY A 13 4.42 -15.80 -2.94
CA GLY A 13 3.30 -14.94 -2.60
C GLY A 13 2.40 -15.43 -1.47
N LEU A 14 1.72 -14.46 -0.88
CA LEU A 14 0.55 -14.61 -0.05
C LEU A 14 -0.54 -15.35 -0.86
N VAL A 15 -0.48 -16.68 -0.91
CA VAL A 15 -1.56 -17.52 -1.42
C VAL A 15 -2.55 -17.67 -0.26
N LEU A 16 -3.60 -16.86 -0.25
CA LEU A 16 -4.81 -17.17 0.50
C LEU A 16 -5.42 -18.43 -0.11
N LEU A 17 -5.16 -19.58 0.51
CA LEU A 17 -5.95 -20.79 0.29
C LEU A 17 -7.35 -20.53 0.85
N GLY A 18 -8.27 -20.10 -0.02
CA GLY A 18 -9.70 -20.14 0.23
C GLY A 18 -10.12 -21.60 0.37
N ALA A 19 -10.42 -22.03 1.59
CA ALA A 19 -11.08 -23.31 1.82
C ALA A 19 -12.53 -23.21 1.31
N VAL A 20 -12.78 -23.79 0.13
CA VAL A 20 -14.12 -24.03 -0.39
C VAL A 20 -14.79 -25.04 0.55
N CYS A 21 -15.73 -24.57 1.38
CA CYS A 21 -16.63 -25.45 2.12
C CYS A 21 -17.72 -25.95 1.17
N LEU A 22 -17.54 -27.15 0.61
CA LEU A 22 -18.62 -27.90 0.00
C LEU A 22 -19.52 -28.47 1.12
N PRO A 23 -20.86 -28.39 1.01
CA PRO A 23 -21.75 -28.99 1.99
C PRO A 23 -21.73 -30.52 1.82
N SER A 24 -21.15 -31.23 2.79
CA SER A 24 -21.29 -32.68 2.86
C SER A 24 -22.66 -33.02 3.46
N SER A 25 -23.45 -33.74 2.67
CA SER A 25 -24.70 -34.36 3.10
C SER A 25 -24.41 -35.79 3.54
N GLY A 26 -24.97 -36.21 4.69
CA GLY A 26 -25.10 -37.62 5.03
C GLY A 26 -24.47 -38.07 6.35
N LYS A 27 -25.29 -37.98 7.41
CA LYS A 27 -25.49 -38.93 8.53
C LYS A 27 -24.28 -39.74 9.05
N GLY A 28 -23.91 -39.44 10.30
CA GLY A 28 -23.11 -40.32 11.15
C GLY A 28 -22.58 -39.58 12.38
N GLU A 29 -23.39 -39.47 13.44
CA GLU A 29 -22.92 -39.04 14.76
C GLU A 29 -22.00 -40.13 15.34
N ALA A 30 -20.71 -40.01 15.06
CA ALA A 30 -19.65 -40.61 15.85
C ALA A 30 -18.86 -39.46 16.47
N SER A 31 -18.83 -39.39 17.79
CA SER A 31 -18.04 -38.43 18.55
C SER A 31 -16.56 -38.58 18.20
N ARG A 32 -16.09 -37.84 17.18
CA ARG A 32 -14.66 -37.71 16.89
C ARG A 32 -14.06 -36.82 17.96
N GLN A 33 -13.55 -37.41 19.03
CA GLN A 33 -12.55 -36.77 19.88
C GLN A 33 -11.37 -36.40 18.98
N ARG A 34 -11.23 -35.10 18.70
CA ARG A 34 -10.07 -34.57 17.99
C ARG A 34 -8.86 -34.74 18.92
N VAL A 35 -8.05 -35.77 18.68
CA VAL A 35 -6.78 -35.97 19.39
C VAL A 35 -5.90 -34.76 19.05
N ARG A 36 -5.64 -33.89 20.04
CA ARG A 36 -4.68 -32.79 19.90
C ARG A 36 -3.32 -33.40 19.61
N THR A 37 -2.79 -33.22 18.41
CA THR A 37 -1.43 -33.62 18.07
C THR A 37 -0.43 -32.64 18.70
N ALA A 38 0.86 -32.97 18.72
CA ALA A 38 1.91 -32.05 19.20
C ALA A 38 1.94 -30.70 18.43
N ASP A 39 1.32 -30.63 17.24
CA ASP A 39 1.13 -29.41 16.46
C ASP A 39 0.00 -28.49 16.98
N ASP A 40 -0.86 -28.98 17.88
CA ASP A 40 -1.91 -28.18 18.53
C ASP A 40 -1.45 -27.51 19.84
N ALA A 41 -0.18 -27.68 20.22
CA ALA A 41 0.39 -27.03 21.40
C ALA A 41 0.74 -25.56 21.09
N LEU A 42 0.29 -24.64 21.96
CA LEU A 42 0.70 -23.23 21.86
C LEU A 42 2.24 -23.12 21.94
N PRO A 43 2.86 -22.16 21.24
CA PRO A 43 4.30 -21.95 21.28
C PRO A 43 4.82 -21.79 22.71
N SER A 44 6.00 -22.34 23.02
CA SER A 44 6.61 -22.18 24.33
C SER A 44 6.95 -20.72 24.63
N PRO A 45 7.04 -20.30 25.91
CA PRO A 45 7.46 -18.95 26.27
C PRO A 45 8.79 -18.53 25.62
N GLU A 46 9.76 -19.44 25.51
CA GLU A 46 11.06 -19.20 24.88
C GLU A 46 10.91 -18.92 23.38
N ARG A 47 10.06 -19.69 22.68
CA ARG A 47 9.77 -19.47 21.26
C ARG A 47 9.06 -18.13 21.05
N ILE A 48 8.10 -17.77 21.90
CA ILE A 48 7.43 -16.46 21.86
C ILE A 48 8.45 -15.34 22.07
N GLN A 49 9.35 -15.48 23.04
CA GLN A 49 10.39 -14.49 23.32
C GLN A 49 11.38 -14.35 22.16
N ALA A 50 11.77 -15.45 21.52
CA ALA A 50 12.64 -15.43 20.34
C ALA A 50 11.99 -14.69 19.16
N VAL A 51 10.68 -14.90 18.92
CA VAL A 51 9.93 -14.18 17.89
C VAL A 51 9.84 -12.68 18.21
N ARG A 52 9.58 -12.31 19.47
CA ARG A 52 9.56 -10.91 19.90
C ARG A 52 10.91 -10.22 19.70
N ALA A 53 12.01 -10.89 20.06
CA ALA A 53 13.36 -10.38 19.84
C ALA A 53 13.67 -10.21 18.34
N TYR A 54 13.22 -11.14 17.50
CA TYR A 54 13.33 -11.02 16.04
C TYR A 54 12.56 -9.80 15.50
N ILE A 55 11.31 -9.61 15.92
CA ILE A 55 10.48 -8.46 15.51
C ILE A 55 11.16 -7.14 15.92
N LYS A 56 11.59 -7.03 17.18
CA LYS A 56 12.28 -5.83 17.69
C LYS A 56 13.52 -5.50 16.87
N LYS A 57 14.31 -6.52 16.49
CA LYS A 57 15.49 -6.34 15.63
C LYS A 57 15.12 -5.94 14.20
N ALA A 58 14.01 -6.46 13.68
CA ALA A 58 13.57 -6.21 12.30
C ALA A 58 13.23 -4.75 12.04
N TRP A 59 12.79 -3.97 13.04
CA TRP A 59 12.50 -2.54 12.85
C TRP A 59 13.66 -1.77 12.23
N SER A 60 14.89 -2.03 12.68
CA SER A 60 16.08 -1.37 12.11
C SER A 60 16.37 -1.82 10.68
N THR A 61 16.14 -3.08 10.34
CA THR A 61 16.35 -3.61 8.97
C THR A 61 15.29 -3.09 8.00
N LEU A 62 14.06 -2.89 8.48
CA LEU A 62 12.94 -2.34 7.72
C LEU A 62 12.94 -0.81 7.70
N GLY A 63 13.82 -0.17 8.47
CA GLY A 63 13.98 1.28 8.48
C GLY A 63 14.49 1.81 7.13
N ARG A 64 13.95 2.95 6.72
CA ARG A 64 14.43 3.76 5.60
C ARG A 64 14.55 5.21 6.06
N SER A 65 15.50 5.91 5.48
CA SER A 65 15.76 7.33 5.71
C SER A 65 16.34 7.96 4.46
N ASN A 66 16.59 9.26 4.48
CA ASN A 66 17.29 9.94 3.39
C ASN A 66 18.71 9.41 3.14
N ARG A 67 19.33 8.68 4.08
CA ARG A 67 20.60 7.96 3.85
C ARG A 67 20.42 6.75 2.92
N ASP A 68 19.22 6.18 2.91
CA ASP A 68 18.86 5.02 2.10
C ASP A 68 18.31 5.41 0.73
N LEU A 69 18.13 6.71 0.48
CA LEU A 69 17.42 7.23 -0.69
C LEU A 69 17.93 6.67 -2.03
N PRO A 70 19.25 6.54 -2.29
CA PRO A 70 19.75 5.91 -3.52
C PRO A 70 19.27 4.47 -3.72
N ARG A 71 19.19 3.69 -2.63
CA ARG A 71 18.69 2.32 -2.65
C ARG A 71 17.17 2.28 -2.74
N ALA A 72 16.48 3.16 -2.01
CA ALA A 72 15.03 3.21 -1.98
C ALA A 72 14.43 3.73 -3.30
N ALA A 73 15.15 4.60 -4.01
CA ALA A 73 14.71 5.14 -5.29
C ALA A 73 14.70 4.09 -6.41
N LEU A 74 15.49 3.01 -6.28
CA LEU A 74 15.41 1.87 -7.19
C LEU A 74 14.03 1.24 -7.11
N ASP A 75 13.43 0.99 -8.27
CA ASP A 75 12.12 0.36 -8.38
C ASP A 75 12.25 -0.90 -9.25
N PRO A 76 12.17 -2.11 -8.66
CA PRO A 76 12.21 -3.34 -9.46
C PRO A 76 11.01 -3.45 -10.42
N LYS A 77 9.91 -2.72 -10.13
CA LYS A 77 8.73 -2.68 -10.98
C LYS A 77 8.96 -1.83 -12.22
N MET A 78 9.94 -0.92 -12.24
CA MET A 78 10.19 -0.02 -13.37
C MET A 78 11.56 -0.31 -13.99
N LYS A 79 11.58 -0.78 -15.24
CA LYS A 79 12.82 -1.07 -15.95
C LYS A 79 13.59 0.23 -16.21
N ARG A 80 14.86 0.28 -15.82
CA ARG A 80 15.78 1.39 -16.10
C ARG A 80 17.12 0.85 -16.57
N ALA A 81 17.83 1.63 -17.38
CA ALA A 81 19.16 1.24 -17.85
C ALA A 81 20.16 1.22 -16.69
N GLU A 82 21.13 0.30 -16.75
CA GLU A 82 22.18 0.21 -15.74
C GLU A 82 22.95 1.53 -15.64
N GLY A 83 23.19 2.01 -14.41
CA GLY A 83 23.89 3.26 -14.14
C GLY A 83 23.05 4.53 -14.30
N GLN A 84 21.80 4.45 -14.79
CA GLN A 84 20.94 5.64 -14.90
C GLN A 84 20.48 6.11 -13.50
N PRO A 85 20.65 7.39 -13.12
CA PRO A 85 20.24 7.90 -11.80
C PRO A 85 18.72 7.79 -11.59
N SER A 86 18.26 7.30 -10.44
CA SER A 86 16.83 7.09 -10.17
C SER A 86 16.11 8.40 -9.86
N PRO A 87 14.96 8.70 -10.50
CA PRO A 87 14.25 9.94 -10.25
C PRO A 87 13.64 9.93 -8.85
N VAL A 88 13.90 11.01 -8.10
CA VAL A 88 13.26 11.33 -6.83
C VAL A 88 12.52 12.64 -7.02
N TYR A 89 11.21 12.60 -6.85
CA TYR A 89 10.31 13.70 -7.13
C TYR A 89 9.97 14.50 -5.86
N LEU A 90 10.08 15.82 -5.97
CA LEU A 90 9.69 16.78 -4.94
C LEU A 90 8.43 17.52 -5.38
N SER A 91 7.59 17.88 -4.42
CA SER A 91 6.48 18.80 -4.67
C SER A 91 7.01 20.16 -5.15
N PRO A 92 6.31 20.87 -6.05
CA PRO A 92 6.66 22.24 -6.40
C PRO A 92 6.56 23.21 -5.20
N ARG A 93 5.90 22.80 -4.10
CA ARG A 93 5.82 23.54 -2.83
C ARG A 93 6.88 23.15 -1.81
N GLU A 94 7.89 22.38 -2.21
CA GLU A 94 9.06 22.07 -1.41
C GLU A 94 10.26 22.93 -1.84
N ASP A 95 11.06 23.34 -0.85
CA ASP A 95 12.34 24.00 -1.08
C ASP A 95 13.37 23.00 -1.60
N ARG A 96 13.47 22.96 -2.94
CA ARG A 96 14.39 22.07 -3.64
C ARG A 96 15.85 22.37 -3.31
N GLU A 97 16.23 23.62 -3.06
CA GLU A 97 17.62 24.00 -2.79
C GLU A 97 18.05 23.50 -1.41
N ARG A 98 17.19 23.69 -0.41
CA ARG A 98 17.38 23.15 0.94
C ARG A 98 17.49 21.63 0.92
N VAL A 99 16.52 20.93 0.30
CA VAL A 99 16.55 19.45 0.22
C VAL A 99 17.79 18.97 -0.54
N THR A 100 18.17 19.64 -1.63
CA THR A 100 19.39 19.29 -2.38
C THR A 100 20.64 19.42 -1.51
N SER A 101 20.75 20.50 -0.74
CA SER A 101 21.90 20.75 0.14
C SER A 101 21.98 19.74 1.29
N GLU A 102 20.85 19.45 1.93
CA GLU A 102 20.73 18.42 2.97
C GLU A 102 21.14 17.03 2.44
N LEU A 103 20.62 16.63 1.28
CA LEU A 103 20.93 15.33 0.69
C LEU A 103 22.39 15.22 0.23
N LYS A 104 22.97 16.28 -0.34
CA LYS A 104 24.40 16.31 -0.70
C LYS A 104 25.29 16.16 0.53
N SER A 105 24.95 16.85 1.61
CA SER A 105 25.67 16.75 2.89
C SER A 105 25.57 15.34 3.49
N LEU A 106 24.40 14.69 3.34
CA LEU A 106 24.11 13.39 3.94
C LEU A 106 24.71 12.20 3.17
N LEU A 107 24.64 12.22 1.84
CA LEU A 107 24.95 11.08 0.96
C LEU A 107 26.39 11.11 0.43
N GLY A 108 26.99 12.29 0.33
CA GLY A 108 28.25 12.48 -0.40
C GLY A 108 28.08 12.36 -1.92
N PRO A 109 29.10 12.73 -2.71
CA PRO A 109 28.95 12.91 -4.16
C PRO A 109 28.55 11.64 -4.93
N ALA A 110 29.13 10.49 -4.59
CA ALA A 110 28.92 9.24 -5.31
C ALA A 110 27.51 8.68 -5.11
N GLU A 111 26.99 8.71 -3.88
CA GLU A 111 25.63 8.25 -3.60
C GLU A 111 24.59 9.24 -4.11
N PHE A 112 24.85 10.56 -4.00
CA PHE A 112 23.95 11.58 -4.55
C PHE A 112 23.83 11.48 -6.08
N ALA A 113 24.91 11.11 -6.79
CA ALA A 113 24.87 10.91 -8.25
C ALA A 113 23.98 9.74 -8.71
N LYS A 114 23.60 8.83 -7.80
CA LYS A 114 22.68 7.72 -8.12
C LYS A 114 21.21 8.14 -8.15
N ILE A 115 20.89 9.35 -7.73
CA ILE A 115 19.53 9.90 -7.76
C ILE A 115 19.48 11.16 -8.60
N GLU A 116 18.30 11.45 -9.13
CA GLU A 116 18.02 12.68 -9.86
C GLU A 116 16.82 13.39 -9.21
N LEU A 117 17.05 14.54 -8.58
CA LEU A 117 15.98 15.32 -7.98
C LEU A 117 15.20 16.06 -9.05
N ARG A 118 13.92 15.73 -9.20
CA ARG A 118 12.98 16.36 -10.14
C ARG A 118 11.83 17.04 -9.41
N THR A 119 11.27 18.08 -9.99
CA THR A 119 10.02 18.68 -9.50
C THR A 119 8.85 17.96 -10.14
N LEU A 120 7.81 17.65 -9.36
CA LEU A 120 6.59 17.06 -9.87
C LEU A 120 5.93 17.97 -10.92
N PRO A 121 5.50 17.43 -12.08
CA PRO A 121 4.69 18.19 -13.00
C PRO A 121 3.30 18.48 -12.38
N PRO A 122 2.59 19.52 -12.86
CA PRO A 122 1.25 19.84 -12.39
C PRO A 122 0.24 18.72 -12.59
N ASP A 123 0.36 17.95 -13.68
CA ASP A 123 -0.48 16.79 -13.96
C ASP A 123 0.32 15.48 -13.78
N PRO A 124 0.02 14.68 -12.75
CA PRO A 124 0.67 13.38 -12.52
C PRO A 124 0.54 12.40 -13.71
N ASN A 125 -0.50 12.53 -14.55
CA ASN A 125 -0.72 11.63 -15.68
C ASN A 125 0.30 11.82 -16.80
N THR A 126 1.06 12.93 -16.82
CA THR A 126 2.11 13.16 -17.81
C THR A 126 3.45 12.53 -17.41
N ILE A 127 3.54 11.90 -16.24
CA ILE A 127 4.78 11.26 -15.76
C ILE A 127 4.98 9.94 -16.49
N THR A 128 6.02 9.86 -17.30
CA THR A 128 6.42 8.63 -18.02
C THR A 128 7.62 7.93 -17.38
N ASP A 129 8.55 8.69 -16.79
CA ASP A 129 9.69 8.16 -16.03
C ASP A 129 9.35 8.19 -14.54
N HIS A 130 8.78 7.08 -14.05
CA HIS A 130 8.29 6.96 -12.68
C HIS A 130 9.42 6.89 -11.64
N GLY A 131 9.15 7.42 -10.44
CA GLY A 131 10.15 7.56 -9.39
C GLY A 131 9.57 7.59 -7.98
N LEU A 132 10.48 7.63 -7.00
CA LEU A 132 10.13 7.77 -5.59
C LEU A 132 9.72 9.23 -5.28
N LEU A 133 8.77 9.42 -4.40
CA LEU A 133 8.40 10.71 -3.84
C LEU A 133 9.19 10.96 -2.56
N TYR A 134 9.78 12.14 -2.46
CA TYR A 134 10.59 12.52 -1.30
C TYR A 134 9.75 12.56 -0.01
N LEU A 135 10.26 11.95 1.06
CA LEU A 135 9.72 12.10 2.41
C LEU A 135 10.82 12.60 3.34
N PRO A 136 10.57 13.61 4.19
CA PRO A 136 11.62 14.25 4.98
C PRO A 136 12.12 13.42 6.16
N ARG A 137 11.31 12.48 6.67
CA ARG A 137 11.61 11.77 7.92
C ARG A 137 11.82 10.27 7.69
N PRO A 138 12.56 9.58 8.57
CA PRO A 138 12.65 8.13 8.56
C PRO A 138 11.29 7.44 8.64
N TYR A 139 11.18 6.26 8.04
CA TYR A 139 9.98 5.43 8.08
C TYR A 139 10.35 3.95 8.05
N VAL A 140 9.34 3.10 8.24
CA VAL A 140 9.48 1.64 8.18
C VAL A 140 8.65 1.12 7.03
N VAL A 141 9.22 0.20 6.25
CA VAL A 141 8.56 -0.42 5.09
C VAL A 141 7.92 -1.77 5.45
N PRO A 142 6.93 -2.27 4.70
CA PRO A 142 6.33 -3.58 4.94
C PRO A 142 7.32 -4.75 4.86
N GLY A 143 8.39 -4.60 4.05
CA GLY A 143 9.50 -5.55 3.94
C GLY A 143 9.63 -6.20 2.57
N GLY A 144 10.58 -7.14 2.45
CA GLY A 144 10.90 -7.79 1.19
C GLY A 144 11.41 -6.80 0.13
N ARG A 145 10.70 -6.74 -1.00
CA ARG A 145 11.06 -5.91 -2.17
C ARG A 145 10.61 -4.45 -2.06
N PHE A 146 9.77 -4.13 -1.08
CA PHE A 146 9.19 -2.79 -0.94
C PHE A 146 10.18 -1.83 -0.28
N ASN A 147 10.33 -0.65 -0.86
CA ASN A 147 11.16 0.43 -0.32
C ASN A 147 10.37 1.71 -0.05
N GLU A 148 9.06 1.67 -0.29
CA GLU A 148 8.14 2.78 -0.12
C GLU A 148 7.47 2.73 1.27
N MET A 149 7.10 3.89 1.77
CA MET A 149 6.15 4.00 2.88
C MET A 149 4.75 3.78 2.33
N TYR A 150 4.06 2.73 2.80
CA TYR A 150 2.68 2.42 2.41
C TYR A 150 1.69 3.07 3.39
N GLY A 151 0.51 3.45 2.90
CA GLY A 151 -0.53 4.11 3.68
C GLY A 151 -0.98 3.33 4.92
N TRP A 152 -1.86 2.34 4.74
CA TRP A 152 -2.50 1.66 5.89
C TRP A 152 -1.56 0.72 6.66
N ASP A 153 -0.57 0.09 6.01
CA ASP A 153 0.44 -0.77 6.65
C ASP A 153 1.18 0.01 7.76
N SER A 154 1.44 1.29 7.51
CA SER A 154 2.14 2.17 8.45
C SER A 154 1.43 2.31 9.78
N TYR A 155 0.10 2.22 9.83
CA TYR A 155 -0.63 2.20 11.11
C TYR A 155 -0.30 0.95 11.92
N PHE A 156 -0.38 -0.23 11.32
CA PHE A 156 -0.10 -1.49 12.01
C PHE A 156 1.36 -1.62 12.41
N ILE A 157 2.28 -1.13 11.57
CA ILE A 157 3.69 -1.00 11.90
C ILE A 157 3.87 -0.06 13.10
N GLN A 158 3.21 1.10 13.09
CA GLN A 158 3.30 2.08 14.18
C GLN A 158 2.78 1.49 15.51
N VAL A 159 1.71 0.70 15.50
CA VAL A 159 1.24 -0.03 16.69
C VAL A 159 2.34 -0.93 17.26
N GLY A 160 3.08 -1.64 16.41
CA GLY A 160 4.24 -2.45 16.81
C GLY A 160 5.38 -1.59 17.37
N LEU A 161 5.74 -0.50 16.68
CA LEU A 161 6.78 0.43 17.12
C LEU A 161 6.48 1.02 18.51
N LEU A 162 5.26 1.49 18.74
CA LEU A 162 4.85 2.06 20.03
C LEU A 162 4.91 1.02 21.14
N ARG A 163 4.51 -0.23 20.89
CA ARG A 163 4.63 -1.33 21.86
C ARG A 163 6.08 -1.63 22.24
N ASP A 164 6.99 -1.47 21.29
CA ASP A 164 8.42 -1.70 21.48
C ASP A 164 9.18 -0.45 21.96
N GLY A 165 8.49 0.66 22.24
CA GLY A 165 9.10 1.91 22.73
C GLY A 165 9.81 2.74 21.64
N GLU A 166 9.58 2.46 20.36
CA GLU A 166 10.14 3.21 19.21
C GLU A 166 9.31 4.49 18.92
N LEU A 167 9.12 5.33 19.94
CA LEU A 167 8.22 6.48 19.87
C LEU A 167 8.60 7.51 18.79
N GLU A 168 9.88 7.86 18.69
CA GLU A 168 10.37 8.83 17.70
C GLU A 168 10.07 8.37 16.28
N ARG A 169 10.33 7.09 15.99
CA ARG A 169 10.06 6.51 14.68
C ARG A 169 8.56 6.45 14.36
N ALA A 170 7.74 6.12 15.36
CA ALA A 170 6.29 6.15 15.23
C ALA A 170 5.77 7.56 14.92
N ARG A 171 6.33 8.59 15.58
CA ARG A 171 6.03 10.00 15.35
C ARG A 171 6.49 10.45 13.96
N ASP A 172 7.67 10.06 13.52
CA ASP A 172 8.20 10.41 12.21
C ASP A 172 7.33 9.88 11.07
N MET A 173 6.81 8.66 11.19
CA MET A 173 5.86 8.10 10.23
C MET A 173 4.56 8.91 10.15
N ALA A 174 3.97 9.30 11.29
CA ALA A 174 2.79 10.15 11.29
C ALA A 174 3.07 11.54 10.69
N ALA A 175 4.26 12.09 10.95
CA ALA A 175 4.68 13.37 10.40
C ALA A 175 4.97 13.29 8.89
N ASN A 176 5.41 12.15 8.37
CA ASN A 176 5.48 11.93 6.91
C ASN A 176 4.09 11.93 6.28
N PHE A 177 3.06 11.38 6.91
CA PHE A 177 1.69 11.49 6.38
C PHE A 177 1.14 12.92 6.40
N ILE A 178 1.45 13.70 7.44
CA ILE A 178 1.15 15.14 7.44
C ILE A 178 1.85 15.82 6.26
N TYR A 179 3.11 15.46 5.99
CA TYR A 179 3.86 15.96 4.85
C TYR A 179 3.24 15.52 3.50
N GLU A 180 2.80 14.28 3.35
CA GLU A 180 2.12 13.81 2.13
C GLU A 180 0.83 14.58 1.87
N ILE A 181 0.01 14.78 2.90
CA ILE A 181 -1.21 15.58 2.78
C ILE A 181 -0.86 17.02 2.40
N ASP A 182 0.12 17.63 3.06
CA ASP A 182 0.55 18.98 2.71
C ASP A 182 1.07 19.01 1.28
N LYS A 183 2.02 18.18 0.87
CA LYS A 183 2.78 18.33 -0.39
C LYS A 183 2.18 17.62 -1.60
N TYR A 184 1.46 16.54 -1.39
CA TYR A 184 0.90 15.65 -2.41
C TYR A 184 -0.63 15.60 -2.39
N GLY A 185 -1.27 16.17 -1.38
CA GLY A 185 -2.71 16.41 -1.32
C GLY A 185 -3.51 15.34 -0.57
N THR A 186 -2.92 14.17 -0.33
CA THR A 186 -3.53 13.07 0.44
C THR A 186 -2.43 12.13 0.94
N ILE A 187 -2.79 11.18 1.82
CA ILE A 187 -1.92 10.04 2.12
C ILE A 187 -1.95 9.11 0.93
N LEU A 188 -0.79 8.74 0.40
CA LEU A 188 -0.71 7.93 -0.82
C LEU A 188 -0.80 6.44 -0.50
N ASN A 189 -1.17 5.63 -1.49
CA ASN A 189 -1.04 4.17 -1.38
C ASN A 189 0.40 3.78 -1.02
N ALA A 190 1.37 4.32 -1.74
CA ALA A 190 2.76 4.42 -1.31
C ALA A 190 3.43 5.63 -1.97
N ASN A 191 4.60 6.06 -1.48
CA ASN A 191 5.28 7.27 -1.96
C ASN A 191 6.01 7.08 -3.31
N ARG A 192 5.30 6.69 -4.37
CA ARG A 192 5.78 6.63 -5.78
C ARG A 192 4.86 7.43 -6.70
N THR A 193 5.41 7.92 -7.81
CA THR A 193 4.62 8.78 -8.73
C THR A 193 3.40 8.10 -9.33
N TYR A 194 3.42 6.79 -9.59
CA TYR A 194 2.24 6.05 -10.09
C TYR A 194 1.14 5.84 -9.04
N TYR A 195 1.37 6.21 -7.79
CA TYR A 195 0.40 6.21 -6.70
C TYR A 195 -0.19 7.60 -6.39
N LEU A 196 0.22 8.66 -7.09
CA LEU A 196 -0.27 10.04 -6.86
C LEU A 196 -1.78 10.22 -7.00
N THR A 197 -2.48 9.26 -7.60
CA THR A 197 -3.93 9.31 -7.85
C THR A 197 -4.76 8.43 -6.92
N ARG A 198 -4.14 7.67 -6.01
CA ARG A 198 -4.83 6.83 -5.01
C ARG A 198 -4.26 6.98 -3.61
N SER A 199 -5.18 6.88 -2.67
CA SER A 199 -4.90 6.75 -1.26
C SER A 199 -4.89 5.28 -0.79
N GLN A 200 -5.07 5.08 0.51
CA GLN A 200 -5.30 3.81 1.20
C GLN A 200 -6.18 4.03 2.44
N PRO A 201 -6.74 2.98 3.08
CA PRO A 201 -7.64 3.13 4.24
C PRO A 201 -7.11 4.13 5.31
N PRO A 202 -7.91 5.14 5.72
CA PRO A 202 -7.40 6.28 6.49
C PRO A 202 -7.27 6.01 7.99
N PHE A 203 -6.03 5.87 8.48
CA PHE A 203 -5.72 5.65 9.91
C PHE A 203 -4.99 6.81 10.60
N LEU A 204 -4.88 7.97 9.96
CA LEU A 204 -4.06 9.09 10.47
C LEU A 204 -4.44 9.54 11.89
N THR A 205 -5.73 9.67 12.20
CA THR A 205 -6.19 10.11 13.52
C THR A 205 -5.75 9.13 14.61
N GLU A 206 -5.91 7.82 14.40
CA GLU A 206 -5.42 6.80 15.33
C GLU A 206 -3.90 6.78 15.43
N MET A 207 -3.17 7.06 14.34
CA MET A 207 -1.71 7.17 14.39
C MET A 207 -1.23 8.36 15.25
N LEU A 208 -1.90 9.51 15.11
CA LEU A 208 -1.60 10.71 15.91
C LEU A 208 -1.96 10.48 17.38
N LEU A 209 -3.11 9.86 17.65
CA LEU A 209 -3.52 9.50 19.00
C LEU A 209 -2.61 8.43 19.62
N GLY A 210 -2.08 7.49 18.83
CA GLY A 210 -1.11 6.50 19.27
C GLY A 210 0.16 7.13 19.84
N VAL A 211 0.71 8.12 19.13
CA VAL A 211 1.86 8.93 19.59
C VAL A 211 1.50 9.74 20.83
N TYR A 212 0.38 10.48 20.79
CA TYR A 212 -0.09 11.31 21.90
C TYR A 212 -0.31 10.53 23.20
N ARG A 213 -0.78 9.28 23.12
CA ARG A 213 -0.98 8.43 24.31
C ARG A 213 0.35 8.11 25.01
N GLN A 214 1.49 8.23 24.34
CA GLN A 214 2.82 7.95 24.91
C GLN A 214 3.49 9.20 25.49
N ASP A 215 3.37 10.36 24.85
CA ASP A 215 4.10 11.58 25.24
C ASP A 215 3.22 12.75 25.70
N HIS A 216 1.91 12.67 25.48
CA HIS A 216 0.94 13.70 25.80
C HIS A 216 1.21 15.08 25.13
N ASP A 217 1.91 15.09 23.98
CA ASP A 217 2.24 16.31 23.24
C ASP A 217 1.01 16.89 22.50
N LYS A 218 0.37 17.86 23.15
CA LYS A 218 -0.81 18.56 22.59
C LYS A 218 -0.45 19.50 21.45
N GLU A 219 0.78 20.02 21.39
CA GLU A 219 1.20 20.91 20.31
C GLU A 219 1.36 20.13 19.01
N PHE A 220 1.87 18.89 19.07
CA PHE A 220 1.90 18.01 17.91
C PHE A 220 0.50 17.74 17.34
N LEU A 221 -0.49 17.46 18.21
CA LEU A 221 -1.89 17.29 17.76
C LEU A 221 -2.46 18.57 17.13
N ARG A 222 -2.20 19.73 17.75
CA ARG A 222 -2.66 21.03 17.20
C ARG A 222 -2.03 21.31 15.84
N ALA A 223 -0.73 21.03 15.69
CA ALA A 223 -0.02 21.20 14.42
C ALA A 223 -0.50 20.24 13.33
N ALA A 224 -0.94 19.02 13.69
CA ALA A 224 -1.48 18.04 12.76
C ALA A 224 -2.91 18.34 12.29
N TRP A 225 -3.68 19.13 13.06
CA TRP A 225 -5.10 19.35 12.81
C TRP A 225 -5.45 19.84 11.39
N PRO A 226 -4.73 20.80 10.78
CA PRO A 226 -5.02 21.21 9.41
C PRO A 226 -4.90 20.07 8.39
N ALA A 227 -3.92 19.17 8.57
CA ALA A 227 -3.75 18.00 7.71
C ALA A 227 -4.88 16.98 7.91
N VAL A 228 -5.32 16.75 9.16
CA VAL A 228 -6.49 15.91 9.45
C VAL A 228 -7.74 16.43 8.75
N GLN A 229 -8.00 17.74 8.83
CA GLN A 229 -9.14 18.36 8.16
C GLN A 229 -9.05 18.25 6.63
N ALA A 230 -7.86 18.46 6.05
CA ALA A 230 -7.64 18.32 4.62
C ALA A 230 -7.86 16.88 4.15
N TYR A 231 -7.36 15.90 4.92
CA TYR A 231 -7.51 14.49 4.59
C TYR A 231 -8.95 13.99 4.75
N TYR A 232 -9.67 14.46 5.76
CA TYR A 232 -11.10 14.18 5.87
C TYR A 232 -11.89 14.75 4.69
N ARG A 233 -11.57 15.98 4.26
CA ARG A 233 -12.18 16.60 3.06
C ARG A 233 -11.88 15.81 1.78
N PHE A 234 -10.68 15.27 1.62
CA PHE A 234 -10.34 14.40 0.49
C PHE A 234 -11.35 13.25 0.35
N TRP A 235 -11.64 12.54 1.45
CA TRP A 235 -12.60 11.43 1.44
C TRP A 235 -14.07 11.85 1.36
N THR A 236 -14.41 13.05 1.81
CA THR A 236 -15.78 13.57 1.89
C THR A 236 -16.11 14.59 0.81
N THR A 237 -15.35 14.57 -0.30
CA THR A 237 -15.63 15.35 -1.51
C THR A 237 -15.86 14.40 -2.69
N PRO A 238 -16.75 14.71 -3.65
CA PRO A 238 -16.85 13.91 -4.86
C PRO A 238 -15.50 13.81 -5.61
N PRO A 239 -15.16 12.66 -6.21
CA PRO A 239 -16.01 11.49 -6.44
C PRO A 239 -16.03 10.46 -5.30
N HIS A 240 -15.26 10.65 -4.22
CA HIS A 240 -15.27 9.77 -3.05
C HIS A 240 -16.60 9.89 -2.29
N LEU A 241 -17.12 11.10 -2.09
CA LEU A 241 -18.46 11.30 -1.51
C LEU A 241 -19.56 10.85 -2.49
N VAL A 242 -20.47 10.02 -2.00
CA VAL A 242 -21.73 9.68 -2.65
C VAL A 242 -22.83 10.57 -2.07
N GLU A 243 -23.16 11.65 -2.78
CA GLU A 243 -24.07 12.71 -2.28
C GLU A 243 -25.44 12.18 -1.84
N SER A 244 -25.98 11.17 -2.52
CA SER A 244 -27.30 10.61 -2.22
C SER A 244 -27.37 9.88 -0.88
N THR A 245 -26.24 9.40 -0.34
CA THR A 245 -26.18 8.68 0.93
C THR A 245 -25.41 9.44 2.02
N GLY A 246 -24.61 10.44 1.64
CA GLY A 246 -23.67 11.12 2.54
C GLY A 246 -22.48 10.26 2.97
N LEU A 247 -22.33 9.05 2.41
CA LEU A 247 -21.23 8.13 2.68
C LEU A 247 -20.15 8.22 1.60
N SER A 248 -18.95 7.77 1.95
CA SER A 248 -17.81 7.74 1.02
C SER A 248 -17.59 6.36 0.42
N ARG A 249 -16.99 6.32 -0.77
CA ARG A 249 -16.51 5.14 -1.48
C ARG A 249 -15.03 5.29 -1.83
N TYR A 250 -14.38 4.17 -2.16
CA TYR A 250 -13.07 4.21 -2.82
C TYR A 250 -13.25 4.59 -4.29
N TYR A 251 -12.41 5.51 -4.77
CA TYR A 251 -12.47 6.03 -6.14
C TYR A 251 -11.12 6.65 -6.55
N ASP A 252 -10.22 5.87 -7.15
CA ASP A 252 -8.93 6.38 -7.68
C ASP A 252 -9.18 7.39 -8.80
N LEU A 253 -8.42 8.49 -8.83
CA LEU A 253 -8.61 9.61 -9.78
C LEU A 253 -7.87 9.40 -11.12
N GLY A 254 -6.95 8.45 -11.19
CA GLY A 254 -6.12 8.11 -12.33
C GLY A 254 -6.85 7.35 -13.43
N GLN A 255 -6.28 7.33 -14.62
CA GLN A 255 -6.90 6.77 -15.82
C GLN A 255 -6.09 5.61 -16.40
N GLY A 256 -6.78 4.72 -17.13
CA GLY A 256 -6.15 3.60 -17.84
C GLY A 256 -5.48 2.57 -16.90
N PRO A 257 -4.70 1.64 -17.47
CA PRO A 257 -4.03 0.60 -16.68
C PRO A 257 -3.08 1.20 -15.65
N ALA A 258 -2.97 0.56 -14.49
CA ALA A 258 -2.02 0.93 -13.46
C ALA A 258 -0.59 0.56 -13.92
N PRO A 259 0.37 1.52 -13.95
CA PRO A 259 1.71 1.28 -14.52
C PRO A 259 2.44 0.09 -13.89
N GLU A 260 2.33 -0.08 -12.58
CA GLU A 260 2.98 -1.16 -11.83
C GLU A 260 2.44 -2.55 -12.19
N VAL A 261 1.19 -2.62 -12.64
CA VAL A 261 0.54 -3.88 -13.03
C VAL A 261 1.05 -4.35 -14.39
N LEU A 262 1.24 -3.42 -15.31
CA LEU A 262 1.78 -3.71 -16.64
C LEU A 262 3.24 -4.18 -16.59
N SER A 263 3.99 -3.63 -15.63
CA SER A 263 5.42 -3.82 -15.56
C SER A 263 5.84 -5.03 -14.72
N ASP A 264 5.15 -5.30 -13.60
CA ASP A 264 5.62 -6.25 -12.57
C ASP A 264 4.66 -7.43 -12.33
N GLU A 265 3.34 -7.26 -12.49
CA GLU A 265 2.36 -8.32 -12.18
C GLU A 265 2.22 -9.35 -13.32
N ARG A 266 3.27 -10.14 -13.53
CA ARG A 266 3.29 -11.21 -14.54
C ARG A 266 3.27 -12.60 -13.91
N ASP A 267 2.43 -13.48 -14.45
CA ASP A 267 2.47 -14.89 -14.08
C ASP A 267 3.66 -15.63 -14.72
N ALA A 268 3.77 -16.95 -14.48
CA ALA A 268 4.84 -17.77 -15.02
C ALA A 268 4.86 -17.83 -16.56
N GLN A 269 3.74 -17.47 -17.21
CA GLN A 269 3.57 -17.40 -18.66
C GLN A 269 3.79 -15.97 -19.19
N GLY A 270 4.15 -15.02 -18.33
CA GLY A 270 4.38 -13.63 -18.69
C GLY A 270 3.11 -12.80 -18.85
N ARG A 271 1.92 -13.35 -18.55
CA ARG A 271 0.62 -12.67 -18.68
C ARG A 271 0.44 -11.68 -17.53
N THR A 272 -0.03 -10.49 -17.86
CA THR A 272 -0.38 -9.46 -16.88
C THR A 272 -1.67 -9.82 -16.13
N HIS A 273 -1.97 -9.10 -15.04
CA HIS A 273 -3.30 -9.17 -14.41
C HIS A 273 -4.42 -8.92 -15.44
N TYR A 274 -4.27 -7.93 -16.32
CA TYR A 274 -5.28 -7.58 -17.33
C TYR A 274 -5.47 -8.67 -18.39
N ASP A 275 -4.42 -9.38 -18.78
CA ASP A 275 -4.53 -10.55 -19.67
C ASP A 275 -5.38 -11.65 -19.05
N ARG A 276 -5.15 -11.92 -17.75
CA ARG A 276 -5.88 -12.95 -16.99
C ARG A 276 -7.35 -12.58 -16.78
N VAL A 277 -7.65 -11.30 -16.55
CA VAL A 277 -9.03 -10.83 -16.44
C VAL A 277 -9.79 -10.97 -17.75
N ARG A 278 -9.18 -10.56 -18.89
CA ARG A 278 -9.81 -10.76 -20.21
C ARG A 278 -10.10 -12.22 -20.47
N GLU A 279 -9.15 -13.11 -20.17
CA GLU A 279 -9.36 -14.55 -20.27
C GLU A 279 -10.50 -15.04 -19.38
N TYR A 280 -10.58 -14.55 -18.14
CA TYR A 280 -11.67 -14.89 -17.24
C TYR A 280 -13.03 -14.49 -17.82
N TYR A 281 -13.18 -13.25 -18.29
CA TYR A 281 -14.45 -12.78 -18.88
C TYR A 281 -14.82 -13.50 -20.20
N ARG A 282 -13.86 -14.02 -20.96
CA ARG A 282 -14.12 -14.86 -22.13
C ARG A 282 -14.61 -16.26 -21.77
N THR A 283 -14.14 -16.81 -20.66
CA THR A 283 -14.29 -18.24 -20.34
C THR A 283 -15.27 -18.52 -19.21
N HIS A 284 -15.69 -17.49 -18.46
CA HIS A 284 -16.58 -17.61 -17.30
C HIS A 284 -17.80 -16.68 -17.46
N ALA A 285 -18.96 -17.16 -17.03
CA ALA A 285 -20.12 -16.32 -16.79
C ALA A 285 -19.94 -15.56 -15.47
N VAL A 286 -20.36 -14.30 -15.43
CA VAL A 286 -20.34 -13.44 -14.24
C VAL A 286 -21.70 -12.78 -14.13
N ASP A 287 -22.40 -13.07 -13.04
CA ASP A 287 -23.77 -12.60 -12.79
C ASP A 287 -23.80 -11.51 -11.71
N ASP A 288 -22.68 -11.24 -11.03
CA ASP A 288 -22.57 -10.25 -9.95
C ASP A 288 -22.72 -8.80 -10.45
N TYR A 289 -22.38 -8.54 -11.72
CA TYR A 289 -22.48 -7.23 -12.37
C TYR A 289 -22.52 -7.37 -13.90
N ASP A 290 -22.93 -6.32 -14.61
CA ASP A 290 -22.94 -6.30 -16.08
C ASP A 290 -21.52 -6.20 -16.65
N VAL A 291 -20.97 -7.33 -17.06
CA VAL A 291 -19.62 -7.45 -17.64
C VAL A 291 -19.42 -6.53 -18.84
N ASN A 292 -20.48 -6.21 -19.61
CA ASN A 292 -20.34 -5.37 -20.81
C ASN A 292 -19.91 -3.92 -20.48
N GLN A 293 -20.10 -3.47 -19.23
CA GLN A 293 -19.59 -2.18 -18.78
C GLN A 293 -18.07 -2.20 -18.57
N TYR A 294 -17.49 -3.38 -18.33
CA TYR A 294 -16.11 -3.59 -17.92
C TYR A 294 -15.24 -4.23 -19.02
N TYR A 295 -15.85 -4.94 -19.95
CA TYR A 295 -15.16 -5.67 -20.99
C TYR A 295 -15.94 -5.66 -22.30
N ASP A 296 -15.30 -5.17 -23.35
CA ASP A 296 -15.84 -5.19 -24.71
C ASP A 296 -15.46 -6.52 -25.39
N ARG A 297 -16.45 -7.38 -25.56
CA ARG A 297 -16.30 -8.69 -26.21
C ARG A 297 -15.99 -8.60 -27.70
N ALA A 298 -16.40 -7.53 -28.37
CA ALA A 298 -16.18 -7.37 -29.81
C ALA A 298 -14.71 -7.04 -30.12
N THR A 299 -14.05 -6.29 -29.24
CA THR A 299 -12.66 -5.84 -29.41
C THR A 299 -11.65 -6.56 -28.51
N ASP A 300 -12.11 -7.42 -27.60
CA ASP A 300 -11.30 -8.08 -26.57
C ASP A 300 -10.49 -7.08 -25.71
N GLN A 301 -11.14 -5.98 -25.33
CA GLN A 301 -10.54 -4.89 -24.54
C GLN A 301 -11.27 -4.67 -23.22
N LEU A 302 -10.51 -4.31 -22.19
CA LEU A 302 -11.06 -3.82 -20.93
C LEU A 302 -11.44 -2.35 -21.08
N THR A 303 -12.57 -1.95 -20.51
CA THR A 303 -13.09 -0.58 -20.66
C THR A 303 -12.40 0.39 -19.71
N PRO A 304 -12.53 1.71 -19.93
CA PRO A 304 -12.10 2.71 -18.93
C PRO A 304 -12.72 2.51 -17.54
N LEU A 305 -13.94 1.99 -17.46
CA LEU A 305 -14.62 1.70 -16.20
C LEU A 305 -13.96 0.55 -15.44
N PHE A 306 -13.50 -0.49 -16.15
CA PHE A 306 -12.71 -1.57 -15.54
C PHE A 306 -11.46 -1.04 -14.86
N TYR A 307 -10.70 -0.20 -15.55
CA TYR A 307 -9.49 0.39 -14.98
C TYR A 307 -9.78 1.29 -13.78
N ARG A 308 -10.93 2.01 -13.79
CA ARG A 308 -11.40 2.76 -12.61
C ARG A 308 -11.66 1.83 -11.43
N GLY A 309 -12.34 0.71 -11.68
CA GLY A 309 -12.63 -0.34 -10.72
C GLY A 309 -11.36 -0.92 -10.10
N ASP A 310 -10.47 -1.50 -10.92
CA ASP A 310 -9.19 -2.09 -10.49
C ASP A 310 -8.37 -1.11 -9.63
N ARG A 311 -8.19 0.13 -10.08
CA ARG A 311 -7.46 1.15 -9.31
C ARG A 311 -8.12 1.49 -7.98
N SER A 312 -9.46 1.50 -7.93
CA SER A 312 -10.21 1.77 -6.70
C SER A 312 -10.19 0.58 -5.72
N VAL A 313 -10.10 -0.65 -6.23
CA VAL A 313 -9.84 -1.83 -5.38
C VAL A 313 -8.46 -1.71 -4.73
N ARG A 314 -7.44 -1.23 -5.47
CA ARG A 314 -6.10 -0.96 -4.94
C ARG A 314 -6.08 0.16 -3.90
N GLU A 315 -6.90 1.20 -4.08
CA GLU A 315 -7.11 2.21 -3.03
C GLU A 315 -7.74 1.62 -1.77
N SER A 316 -8.55 0.55 -1.88
CA SER A 316 -9.13 -0.12 -0.72
C SER A 316 -8.16 -0.98 0.08
N GLY A 317 -7.02 -1.37 -0.51
CA GLY A 317 -6.04 -2.31 0.07
C GLY A 317 -6.47 -3.79 0.03
N PHE A 318 -7.58 -4.11 -0.65
CA PHE A 318 -8.12 -5.47 -0.80
C PHE A 318 -7.96 -6.00 -2.24
N ASP A 319 -6.89 -5.63 -2.94
CA ASP A 319 -6.62 -6.02 -4.32
C ASP A 319 -5.88 -7.37 -4.47
N PRO A 320 -6.40 -8.30 -5.30
CA PRO A 320 -7.81 -8.45 -5.69
C PRO A 320 -8.63 -9.13 -4.57
N SER A 321 -9.94 -8.94 -4.64
CA SER A 321 -10.96 -9.58 -3.79
C SER A 321 -12.18 -9.92 -4.66
N ASN A 322 -13.07 -10.78 -4.16
CA ASN A 322 -14.36 -11.08 -4.80
C ASN A 322 -15.56 -10.50 -4.03
N ARG A 323 -15.33 -9.51 -3.16
CA ARG A 323 -16.38 -8.92 -2.31
C ARG A 323 -17.50 -8.26 -3.11
N TYR A 324 -17.18 -7.67 -4.26
CA TYR A 324 -18.13 -7.01 -5.17
C TYR A 324 -18.16 -7.71 -6.53
N GLY A 325 -18.24 -9.05 -6.50
CA GLY A 325 -18.04 -9.90 -7.66
C GLY A 325 -16.56 -10.10 -8.02
N PRO A 326 -16.27 -10.88 -9.08
CA PRO A 326 -14.90 -11.18 -9.50
C PRO A 326 -14.01 -9.94 -9.63
N PHE A 327 -12.83 -9.99 -9.03
CA PHE A 327 -11.85 -8.88 -9.01
C PHE A 327 -12.33 -7.60 -8.30
N SER A 328 -13.57 -7.55 -7.81
CA SER A 328 -14.20 -6.42 -7.12
C SER A 328 -14.21 -5.10 -7.91
N VAL A 329 -14.14 -5.14 -9.25
CA VAL A 329 -14.08 -3.90 -10.06
C VAL A 329 -15.32 -3.03 -9.93
N ASP A 330 -16.44 -3.60 -9.51
CA ASP A 330 -17.70 -2.87 -9.25
C ASP A 330 -17.63 -2.02 -7.96
N ILE A 331 -16.53 -2.07 -7.17
CA ILE A 331 -16.33 -1.35 -5.89
C ILE A 331 -16.72 0.13 -5.94
N ILE A 332 -16.55 0.77 -7.09
CA ILE A 332 -16.84 2.19 -7.33
C ILE A 332 -18.34 2.51 -7.17
N HIS A 333 -19.22 1.52 -7.09
CA HIS A 333 -20.65 1.70 -6.86
C HIS A 333 -21.07 1.47 -5.40
N TYR A 334 -20.13 1.11 -4.51
CA TYR A 334 -20.43 0.76 -3.12
C TYR A 334 -19.80 1.75 -2.14
N ALA A 335 -20.53 2.08 -1.08
CA ALA A 335 -19.99 2.76 0.09
C ALA A 335 -19.57 1.70 1.12
N PRO A 336 -18.28 1.32 1.21
CA PRO A 336 -17.88 0.16 1.97
C PRO A 336 -17.84 0.47 3.46
N VAL A 337 -18.29 -0.48 4.29
CA VAL A 337 -18.27 -0.35 5.76
C VAL A 337 -16.85 -0.09 6.29
N CYS A 338 -15.81 -0.63 5.66
CA CYS A 338 -14.44 -0.43 6.10
C CYS A 338 -14.02 1.05 6.02
N LEU A 339 -14.25 1.73 4.89
CA LEU A 339 -13.93 3.15 4.75
C LEU A 339 -14.76 4.00 5.70
N ASN A 340 -16.08 3.82 5.71
CA ASN A 340 -16.99 4.67 6.48
C ASN A 340 -16.84 4.47 7.99
N SER A 341 -16.44 3.28 8.44
CA SER A 341 -16.07 3.07 9.86
C SER A 341 -14.82 3.83 10.25
N LEU A 342 -13.86 3.99 9.34
CA LEU A 342 -12.64 4.76 9.57
C LEU A 342 -12.89 6.26 9.50
N LEU A 343 -13.78 6.73 8.63
CA LEU A 343 -14.17 8.15 8.58
C LEU A 343 -15.01 8.59 9.78
N TYR A 344 -15.71 7.65 10.43
CA TYR A 344 -16.41 7.90 11.69
C TYR A 344 -15.46 8.06 12.88
N ARG A 345 -14.27 7.46 12.83
CA ARG A 345 -13.25 7.48 13.89
C ARG A 345 -12.44 8.77 13.85
#